data_AF-A0A1M5VLT2-F1
#
_entry.id   AF-A0A1M5VLT2-F1
#
_cell.length_a   1.000
_cell.length_b   1.000
_cell.length_c   1.000
_cell.angle_alpha   90.00
_cell.angle_beta   90.00
_cell.angle_gamma   90.00
#
_symmetry.space_group_name_H-M   'P 1'
#
loop_
_entity.id
_entity.type
_entity.pdbx_description
1 polymer ?
#
loop_
_entity_poly.entity_id
_entity_poly.type
_entity_poly.pdbx_seq_one_letter_code
_entity_poly.pdbx_strand_id
1 'polypeptide(L)'
;MLKKIIAISTVAAASSFAGLLTNGDCSYGDGGWYVWNNPDGPAKYTSKLCEAGFGTDAGDGVASEGVRMEVTDLPNPSWGLQLQPPKWLADSAYYTLTFKAKGNVPINAIVQGGAPDWRQKESASFMLTNEWKEYSMTFLADQKGYGVNNITFHVGLAKGWLQMDDVEITKAEGMNDTTWYANNAARIDSLRKKDFTLTLPDSMKGASDVKVELVRHAFPFGTALALYPSKDSIETWYRKTANKYFWYGVPENQFKWPEYEPKKGKIRRDEFKQYLDYVDAYKWGFRAHTLMWGIQGYGYDKHFSMKGSCKEIGQKLKARIDRDLKEYKGRIKEYDVWNEAFHEPFLFNKCGWDLLDSAHVWAHRADPDARLFVNEYQVVSAGETERLYDLVKGMLDRKIPVHGIGVQCHFGDRAINPAFIRARLDRLAELGLPIKVTELDFGDWQKGLYFGEEEQARRYEIVLRSFFSHPAIEGILLWGFWDNRHWVQNGGIIASDGREKPAAKLIYDLWHKVWTTNGTFKAEGDVVKFRGYPGKYKVTANGKSAVVELK
;
A
#
# COMPACT_ATOMS: atom_id res chain seq x y z
N MET A 1 26.77 -35.75 -64.82
CA MET A 1 25.56 -36.60 -64.81
C MET A 1 25.10 -36.77 -63.37
N LEU A 2 23.81 -36.50 -63.12
CA LEU A 2 22.97 -36.74 -61.94
C LEU A 2 23.64 -37.13 -60.60
N LYS A 3 23.43 -36.30 -59.57
CA LYS A 3 23.20 -36.79 -58.20
C LYS A 3 21.80 -36.39 -57.76
N LYS A 4 21.00 -37.42 -57.45
CA LYS A 4 19.60 -37.39 -57.03
C LYS A 4 19.46 -36.82 -55.61
N ILE A 5 18.34 -36.12 -55.47
CA ILE A 5 17.66 -35.64 -54.28
C ILE A 5 17.41 -36.77 -53.27
N ILE A 6 17.70 -36.53 -51.99
CA ILE A 6 16.93 -37.06 -50.86
C ILE A 6 16.70 -35.87 -49.93
N ALA A 7 15.45 -35.42 -49.86
CA ALA A 7 14.98 -34.46 -48.88
C ALA A 7 14.86 -35.17 -47.52
N ILE A 8 15.51 -34.64 -46.50
CA ILE A 8 15.21 -34.94 -45.10
C ILE A 8 14.50 -33.69 -44.56
N SER A 9 13.19 -33.79 -44.49
CA SER A 9 12.33 -32.88 -43.76
C SER A 9 12.64 -33.01 -42.28
N THR A 10 13.34 -32.03 -41.72
CA THR A 10 13.39 -31.81 -40.27
C THR A 10 12.00 -31.38 -39.82
N VAL A 11 11.27 -32.32 -39.22
CA VAL A 11 10.07 -32.07 -38.43
C VAL A 11 10.47 -31.14 -37.28
N ALA A 12 10.08 -29.87 -37.38
CA ALA A 12 10.06 -28.99 -36.22
C ALA A 12 9.13 -29.62 -35.18
N ALA A 13 9.67 -29.90 -33.99
CA ALA A 13 8.87 -30.36 -32.88
C ALA A 13 7.78 -29.32 -32.59
N ALA A 14 6.52 -29.70 -32.80
CA ALA A 14 5.38 -28.93 -32.36
C ALA A 14 5.40 -28.90 -30.83
N SER A 15 5.98 -27.84 -30.25
CA SER A 15 5.72 -27.48 -28.86
C SER A 15 4.24 -27.14 -28.75
N SER A 16 3.50 -27.89 -27.96
CA SER A 16 2.07 -27.68 -27.73
C SER A 16 1.84 -26.29 -27.10
N PHE A 17 1.22 -25.37 -27.84
CA PHE A 17 0.74 -24.04 -27.44
C PHE A 17 -0.41 -24.07 -26.41
N ALA A 18 -0.41 -25.04 -25.49
CA ALA A 18 -1.48 -25.17 -24.50
C ALA A 18 -1.27 -24.15 -23.37
N GLY A 19 -1.97 -23.02 -23.43
CA GLY A 19 -2.06 -22.05 -22.33
C GLY A 19 -1.33 -20.71 -22.50
N LEU A 20 -0.92 -20.36 -23.73
CA LEU A 20 -0.50 -18.99 -24.06
C LEU A 20 -1.65 -18.21 -24.68
N LEU A 21 -1.76 -16.91 -24.35
CA LEU A 21 -2.52 -15.97 -25.16
C LEU A 21 -1.63 -15.60 -26.35
N THR A 22 -1.78 -16.29 -27.49
CA THR A 22 -0.90 -16.09 -28.66
C THR A 22 -1.39 -15.00 -29.62
N ASN A 23 -2.44 -14.23 -29.29
CA ASN A 23 -3.07 -13.26 -30.20
C ASN A 23 -2.94 -11.79 -29.75
N GLY A 24 -2.19 -11.52 -28.67
CA GLY A 24 -1.93 -10.14 -28.22
C GLY A 24 -0.79 -9.44 -28.96
N ASP A 25 -0.09 -10.15 -29.86
CA ASP A 25 1.00 -9.68 -30.74
C ASP A 25 0.51 -9.28 -32.14
N CYS A 26 -0.82 -9.20 -32.31
CA CYS A 26 -1.50 -8.90 -33.57
C CYS A 26 -1.20 -9.86 -34.75
N SER A 27 -0.45 -10.96 -34.54
CA SER A 27 0.15 -11.73 -35.63
C SER A 27 -0.59 -13.04 -35.97
N TYR A 28 -1.31 -13.67 -35.02
CA TYR A 28 -2.07 -14.92 -35.26
C TYR A 28 -3.24 -15.14 -34.24
N GLY A 29 -4.44 -15.55 -34.70
CA GLY A 29 -5.48 -16.20 -33.83
C GLY A 29 -6.80 -15.46 -33.54
N ASP A 30 -7.74 -16.18 -32.94
CA ASP A 30 -9.22 -16.02 -32.87
C ASP A 30 -9.78 -15.00 -31.85
N GLY A 31 -9.10 -13.86 -31.67
CA GLY A 31 -9.62 -12.75 -30.87
C GLY A 31 -9.05 -11.40 -31.26
N GLY A 32 -9.91 -10.48 -31.67
CA GLY A 32 -9.52 -9.14 -32.10
C GLY A 32 -9.33 -8.17 -30.94
N TRP A 33 -8.39 -7.24 -31.12
CA TRP A 33 -8.39 -5.99 -30.36
C TRP A 33 -9.61 -5.17 -30.77
N TYR A 34 -10.34 -4.66 -29.80
CA TYR A 34 -11.37 -3.66 -30.09
C TYR A 34 -11.31 -2.52 -29.08
N VAL A 35 -11.60 -1.32 -29.57
CA VAL A 35 -11.79 -0.17 -28.69
C VAL A 35 -13.22 -0.23 -28.17
N TRP A 36 -13.36 -0.35 -26.85
CA TRP A 36 -14.63 -0.14 -26.20
C TRP A 36 -14.74 1.34 -25.82
N ASN A 37 -15.76 2.02 -26.34
CA ASN A 37 -16.06 3.41 -26.01
C ASN A 37 -17.38 3.47 -25.25
N ASN A 38 -17.41 4.19 -24.12
CA ASN A 38 -18.63 4.35 -23.35
C ASN A 38 -19.59 5.29 -24.11
N PRO A 39 -20.85 4.86 -24.39
CA PRO A 39 -21.82 5.67 -25.13
C PRO A 39 -22.23 6.96 -24.39
N ASP A 40 -22.16 7.00 -23.06
CA ASP A 40 -22.64 8.14 -22.25
C ASP A 40 -21.60 9.28 -22.12
N GLY A 41 -20.40 9.10 -22.69
CA GLY A 41 -19.33 10.09 -22.68
C GLY A 41 -18.19 9.73 -23.62
N PRO A 42 -18.42 9.73 -24.95
CA PRO A 42 -17.49 9.18 -25.91
C PRO A 42 -16.19 9.97 -25.92
N ALA A 43 -15.08 9.24 -25.84
CA ALA A 43 -13.77 9.84 -26.04
C ALA A 43 -13.58 10.29 -27.50
N LYS A 44 -12.72 11.29 -27.70
CA LYS A 44 -12.14 11.56 -29.03
C LYS A 44 -10.74 11.01 -29.09
N TYR A 45 -10.51 10.12 -30.05
CA TYR A 45 -9.25 9.44 -30.25
C TYR A 45 -9.05 9.06 -31.72
N THR A 46 -7.80 8.76 -32.06
CA THR A 46 -7.46 7.98 -33.26
C THR A 46 -6.85 6.66 -32.83
N SER A 47 -7.21 5.59 -33.53
CA SER A 47 -6.75 4.23 -33.24
C SER A 47 -6.24 3.53 -34.49
N LYS A 48 -5.15 2.79 -34.34
CA LYS A 48 -4.63 1.82 -35.32
C LYS A 48 -4.51 0.50 -34.57
N LEU A 49 -5.33 -0.47 -34.91
CA LEU A 49 -5.38 -1.76 -34.21
C LEU A 49 -4.81 -2.82 -35.14
N CYS A 50 -3.74 -3.49 -34.70
CA CYS A 50 -3.06 -4.52 -35.48
C CYS A 50 -2.69 -4.05 -36.90
N GLU A 51 -2.04 -2.88 -36.97
CA GLU A 51 -1.47 -2.36 -38.22
C GLU A 51 0.05 -2.41 -38.14
N ALA A 52 0.70 -2.74 -39.27
CA ALA A 52 2.15 -2.80 -39.40
C ALA A 52 2.81 -1.45 -39.09
N GLY A 53 4.04 -1.49 -38.55
CA GLY A 53 4.79 -0.29 -38.19
C GLY A 53 4.48 0.27 -36.80
N PHE A 54 3.57 -0.38 -36.04
CA PHE A 54 3.16 0.07 -34.71
C PHE A 54 3.56 -0.87 -33.57
N GLY A 55 4.00 -2.09 -33.87
CA GLY A 55 4.48 -3.06 -32.89
C GLY A 55 5.97 -2.91 -32.56
N THR A 56 6.52 -3.91 -31.90
CA THR A 56 7.96 -3.97 -31.59
C THR A 56 8.79 -4.35 -32.82
N ASP A 57 10.09 -4.03 -32.83
CA ASP A 57 10.94 -4.44 -33.95
C ASP A 57 11.03 -5.96 -34.01
N ALA A 58 10.70 -6.56 -35.15
CA ALA A 58 10.81 -8.01 -35.38
C ALA A 58 12.27 -8.51 -35.51
N GLY A 59 13.25 -7.69 -35.12
CA GLY A 59 14.68 -7.96 -35.22
C GLY A 59 15.30 -7.70 -36.61
N ASP A 60 14.51 -7.27 -37.59
CA ASP A 60 14.91 -6.95 -38.97
C ASP A 60 14.89 -5.43 -39.29
N GLY A 61 14.57 -4.60 -38.29
CA GLY A 61 14.44 -3.15 -38.43
C GLY A 61 13.08 -2.69 -38.97
N VAL A 62 12.11 -3.60 -39.09
CA VAL A 62 10.71 -3.29 -39.41
C VAL A 62 9.86 -3.58 -38.17
N ALA A 63 9.12 -2.57 -37.72
CA ALA A 63 8.18 -2.74 -36.62
C ALA A 63 7.02 -3.65 -37.04
N SER A 64 6.70 -4.63 -36.19
CA SER A 64 5.59 -5.59 -36.35
C SER A 64 4.22 -4.88 -36.37
N GLU A 65 3.16 -5.68 -36.53
CA GLU A 65 1.81 -5.20 -36.27
C GLU A 65 1.64 -4.88 -34.79
N GLY A 66 0.93 -3.79 -34.48
CA GLY A 66 0.69 -3.43 -33.09
C GLY A 66 -0.47 -2.47 -32.94
N VAL A 67 -0.70 -2.04 -31.70
CA VAL A 67 -1.76 -1.10 -31.36
C VAL A 67 -1.17 0.29 -31.16
N ARG A 68 -1.76 1.30 -31.81
CA ARG A 68 -1.49 2.73 -31.57
C ARG A 68 -2.77 3.44 -31.17
N MET A 69 -2.72 4.19 -30.08
CA MET A 69 -3.82 5.06 -29.64
C MET A 69 -3.34 6.48 -29.39
N GLU A 70 -4.11 7.46 -29.82
CA GLU A 70 -3.93 8.87 -29.46
C GLU A 70 -5.24 9.43 -28.91
N VAL A 71 -5.22 9.87 -27.65
CA VAL A 71 -6.35 10.46 -26.93
C VAL A 71 -6.27 11.97 -27.02
N THR A 72 -7.18 12.57 -27.79
CA THR A 72 -7.19 14.02 -28.03
C THR A 72 -8.10 14.76 -27.06
N ASP A 73 -9.20 14.12 -26.62
CA ASP A 73 -10.09 14.63 -25.57
C ASP A 73 -10.40 13.56 -24.52
N LEU A 74 -10.39 13.98 -23.26
CA LEU A 74 -10.71 13.09 -22.14
C LEU A 74 -12.21 12.79 -22.15
N PRO A 75 -12.59 11.53 -21.94
CA PRO A 75 -13.97 11.11 -21.83
C PRO A 75 -14.58 11.53 -20.48
N ASN A 76 -15.89 11.34 -20.33
CA ASN A 76 -16.56 11.33 -19.03
C ASN A 76 -17.59 10.20 -19.06
N PRO A 77 -17.24 8.90 -18.92
CA PRO A 77 -16.23 8.29 -18.01
C PRO A 77 -15.12 7.44 -18.68
N SER A 78 -14.30 6.71 -17.91
CA SER A 78 -13.19 5.85 -18.43
C SER A 78 -13.62 4.84 -19.49
N TRP A 79 -12.77 4.63 -20.51
CA TRP A 79 -12.92 3.70 -21.65
C TRP A 79 -11.56 3.07 -21.97
N GLY A 80 -11.52 2.07 -22.87
CA GLY A 80 -10.28 1.33 -23.07
C GLY A 80 -10.19 0.43 -24.30
N LEU A 81 -8.97 -0.04 -24.53
CA LEU A 81 -8.69 -1.17 -25.41
C LEU A 81 -9.10 -2.44 -24.68
N GLN A 82 -9.92 -3.26 -25.32
CA GLN A 82 -10.30 -4.56 -24.79
C GLN A 82 -9.67 -5.66 -25.63
N LEU A 83 -9.19 -6.67 -24.90
CA LEU A 83 -8.81 -7.94 -25.47
C LEU A 83 -10.00 -8.88 -25.35
N GLN A 84 -10.27 -9.62 -26.42
CA GLN A 84 -11.19 -10.74 -26.33
C GLN A 84 -10.65 -11.73 -25.28
N PRO A 85 -11.45 -12.07 -24.26
CA PRO A 85 -10.97 -12.87 -23.15
C PRO A 85 -10.55 -14.27 -23.61
N PRO A 86 -9.35 -14.77 -23.25
CA PRO A 86 -8.95 -16.13 -23.57
C PRO A 86 -9.91 -17.16 -22.99
N LYS A 87 -10.38 -18.06 -23.85
CA LYS A 87 -11.32 -19.12 -23.45
C LYS A 87 -10.71 -20.12 -22.47
N TRP A 88 -9.38 -20.24 -22.42
CA TRP A 88 -8.67 -21.27 -21.67
C TRP A 88 -8.33 -20.91 -20.22
N LEU A 89 -8.67 -19.70 -19.73
CA LEU A 89 -8.40 -19.34 -18.32
C LEU A 89 -9.16 -20.29 -17.39
N ALA A 90 -8.40 -21.15 -16.72
CA ALA A 90 -8.91 -22.04 -15.69
C ALA A 90 -9.35 -21.24 -14.44
N ASP A 91 -10.46 -21.68 -13.88
CA ASP A 91 -11.02 -21.18 -12.63
C ASP A 91 -10.04 -21.32 -11.46
N SER A 92 -10.02 -20.31 -10.59
CA SER A 92 -9.30 -20.26 -9.32
C SER A 92 -7.78 -20.44 -9.48
N ALA A 93 -7.23 -20.02 -10.62
CA ALA A 93 -5.81 -19.98 -10.90
C ALA A 93 -5.31 -18.54 -11.07
N TYR A 94 -4.06 -18.31 -10.66
CA TYR A 94 -3.39 -17.04 -10.90
C TYR A 94 -2.75 -17.02 -12.27
N TYR A 95 -2.77 -15.85 -12.89
CA TYR A 95 -2.16 -15.59 -14.18
C TYR A 95 -1.37 -14.29 -14.12
N THR A 96 -0.32 -14.22 -14.93
CA THR A 96 0.44 -13.01 -15.19
C THR A 96 0.02 -12.50 -16.57
N LEU A 97 -0.49 -11.27 -16.61
CA LEU A 97 -0.65 -10.50 -17.84
C LEU A 97 0.64 -9.71 -18.04
N THR A 98 1.33 -9.91 -19.16
CA THR A 98 2.48 -9.12 -19.61
C THR A 98 2.12 -8.40 -20.91
N PHE A 99 2.72 -7.24 -21.12
CA PHE A 99 2.58 -6.49 -22.37
C PHE A 99 3.76 -5.55 -22.54
N LYS A 100 4.18 -5.32 -23.79
CA LYS A 100 5.12 -4.23 -24.09
C LYS A 100 4.35 -2.99 -24.47
N ALA A 101 4.76 -1.85 -23.94
CA ALA A 101 4.17 -0.57 -24.30
C ALA A 101 5.19 0.57 -24.26
N LYS A 102 4.88 1.63 -24.99
CA LYS A 102 5.53 2.95 -24.89
C LYS A 102 4.51 4.05 -25.10
N GLY A 103 4.76 5.24 -24.56
CA GLY A 103 3.85 6.36 -24.65
C GLY A 103 4.13 7.43 -23.60
N ASN A 104 3.25 8.41 -23.55
CA ASN A 104 3.32 9.52 -22.59
C ASN A 104 2.06 9.65 -21.72
N VAL A 105 1.27 8.58 -21.63
CA VAL A 105 0.02 8.52 -20.84
C VAL A 105 0.07 7.40 -19.79
N PRO A 106 -0.69 7.50 -18.69
CA PRO A 106 -0.94 6.36 -17.82
C PRO A 106 -1.82 5.32 -18.53
N ILE A 107 -1.66 4.07 -18.13
CA ILE A 107 -2.52 2.96 -18.55
C ILE A 107 -2.93 2.14 -17.34
N ASN A 108 -4.21 1.76 -17.25
CA ASN A 108 -4.66 0.82 -16.22
C ASN A 108 -5.05 -0.48 -16.89
N ALA A 109 -4.34 -1.55 -16.56
CA ALA A 109 -4.75 -2.91 -16.90
C ALA A 109 -5.76 -3.39 -15.84
N ILE A 110 -6.91 -3.87 -16.29
CA ILE A 110 -8.01 -4.25 -15.42
C ILE A 110 -8.53 -5.61 -15.86
N VAL A 111 -8.69 -6.48 -14.86
CA VAL A 111 -9.36 -7.77 -14.99
C VAL A 111 -10.74 -7.65 -14.36
N GLN A 112 -11.78 -7.92 -15.13
CA GLN A 112 -13.16 -7.83 -14.69
C GLN A 112 -13.88 -9.15 -14.93
N GLY A 113 -14.85 -9.47 -14.06
CA GLY A 113 -15.78 -10.56 -14.32
C GLY A 113 -16.66 -10.26 -15.55
N GLY A 114 -17.21 -11.31 -16.13
CA GLY A 114 -18.14 -11.23 -17.25
C GLY A 114 -19.57 -11.33 -16.77
N ALA A 115 -20.54 -11.19 -17.68
CA ALA A 115 -21.95 -11.21 -17.33
C ALA A 115 -22.33 -12.43 -16.45
N PRO A 116 -23.11 -12.25 -15.37
CA PRO A 116 -23.68 -10.98 -14.87
C PRO A 116 -22.81 -10.24 -13.83
N ASP A 117 -21.61 -10.73 -13.51
CA ASP A 117 -20.80 -10.25 -12.39
C ASP A 117 -20.26 -8.83 -12.61
N TRP A 118 -19.57 -8.59 -13.74
CA TRP A 118 -18.98 -7.30 -14.15
C TRP A 118 -18.10 -6.58 -13.12
N ARG A 119 -17.90 -7.14 -11.93
CA ARG A 119 -17.05 -6.56 -10.89
C ARG A 119 -15.59 -6.64 -11.32
N GLN A 120 -14.88 -5.55 -11.07
CA GLN A 120 -13.42 -5.53 -11.14
C GLN A 120 -12.84 -6.54 -10.14
N LYS A 121 -12.02 -7.44 -10.65
CA LYS A 121 -11.34 -8.50 -9.88
C LYS A 121 -9.96 -8.06 -9.46
N GLU A 122 -9.23 -7.44 -10.38
CA GLU A 122 -7.88 -6.95 -10.14
C GLU A 122 -7.54 -5.80 -11.09
N SER A 123 -6.62 -4.93 -10.67
CA SER A 123 -6.09 -3.87 -11.51
C SER A 123 -4.62 -3.60 -11.23
N ALA A 124 -3.93 -3.08 -12.23
CA ALA A 124 -2.64 -2.45 -12.05
C ALA A 124 -2.55 -1.22 -12.94
N SER A 125 -1.97 -0.16 -12.41
CA SER A 125 -1.76 1.10 -13.12
C SER A 125 -0.28 1.30 -13.38
N PHE A 126 0.05 1.74 -14.58
CA PHE A 126 1.41 1.94 -15.04
C PHE A 126 1.57 3.32 -15.66
N MET A 127 2.75 3.93 -15.46
CA MET A 127 3.16 5.08 -16.26
C MET A 127 4.03 4.64 -17.43
N LEU A 128 3.55 4.94 -18.65
CA LEU A 128 4.32 4.63 -19.85
C LEU A 128 5.52 5.56 -20.01
N THR A 129 6.55 5.05 -20.68
CA THR A 129 7.71 5.84 -21.13
C THR A 129 7.78 5.91 -22.64
N ASN A 130 8.50 6.88 -23.20
CA ASN A 130 8.68 6.98 -24.66
C ASN A 130 9.47 5.78 -25.26
N GLU A 131 10.14 5.00 -24.42
CA GLU A 131 10.82 3.77 -24.80
C GLU A 131 9.93 2.55 -24.58
N TRP A 132 10.08 1.53 -25.43
CA TRP A 132 9.44 0.24 -25.25
C TRP A 132 9.89 -0.39 -23.94
N LYS A 133 8.92 -0.71 -23.09
CA LYS A 133 9.12 -1.44 -21.84
C LYS A 133 8.08 -2.52 -21.70
N GLU A 134 8.46 -3.60 -21.04
CA GLU A 134 7.54 -4.63 -20.60
C GLU A 134 6.90 -4.21 -19.26
N TYR A 135 5.59 -4.41 -19.17
CA TYR A 135 4.78 -4.18 -17.98
C TYR A 135 4.08 -5.48 -17.63
N SER A 136 3.83 -5.70 -16.35
CA SER A 136 3.19 -6.93 -15.89
C SER A 136 2.27 -6.72 -14.70
N MET A 137 1.19 -7.50 -14.65
CA MET A 137 0.35 -7.63 -13.47
C MET A 137 -0.03 -9.08 -13.24
N THR A 138 -0.26 -9.44 -11.97
CA THR A 138 -0.82 -10.74 -11.62
C THR A 138 -2.28 -10.58 -11.23
N PHE A 139 -3.13 -11.52 -11.65
CA PHE A 139 -4.54 -11.57 -11.28
C PHE A 139 -5.01 -12.99 -10.97
N LEU A 140 -6.15 -13.10 -10.29
CA LEU A 140 -6.82 -14.36 -10.01
C LEU A 140 -8.03 -14.46 -10.93
N ALA A 141 -8.09 -15.49 -11.76
CA ALA A 141 -9.28 -15.79 -12.57
C ALA A 141 -10.28 -16.57 -11.70
N ASP A 142 -11.12 -15.88 -10.93
CA ASP A 142 -12.01 -16.48 -9.91
C ASP A 142 -13.42 -16.83 -10.44
N GLN A 143 -13.75 -16.48 -11.68
CA GLN A 143 -15.06 -16.74 -12.26
C GLN A 143 -15.05 -18.00 -13.13
N LYS A 144 -15.94 -18.95 -12.79
CA LYS A 144 -16.20 -20.17 -13.57
C LYS A 144 -16.87 -19.85 -14.91
N GLY A 145 -16.26 -20.28 -16.01
CA GLY A 145 -16.84 -20.26 -17.36
C GLY A 145 -15.84 -19.81 -18.42
N TYR A 146 -16.09 -20.21 -19.67
CA TYR A 146 -15.26 -19.85 -20.83
C TYR A 146 -15.46 -18.37 -21.21
N GLY A 147 -14.37 -17.60 -21.36
CA GLY A 147 -14.40 -16.25 -21.93
C GLY A 147 -15.02 -15.18 -21.02
N VAL A 148 -14.91 -15.35 -19.70
CA VAL A 148 -15.64 -14.52 -18.73
C VAL A 148 -14.75 -13.46 -18.06
N ASN A 149 -13.44 -13.68 -17.95
CA ASN A 149 -12.52 -12.68 -17.37
C ASN A 149 -12.06 -11.71 -18.46
N ASN A 150 -12.68 -10.55 -18.54
CA ASN A 150 -12.34 -9.52 -19.51
C ASN A 150 -11.05 -8.80 -19.11
N ILE A 151 -10.12 -8.66 -20.06
CA ILE A 151 -8.91 -7.88 -19.89
C ILE A 151 -9.08 -6.58 -20.65
N THR A 152 -9.06 -5.48 -19.90
CA THR A 152 -9.23 -4.14 -20.43
C THR A 152 -8.05 -3.28 -20.06
N PHE A 153 -7.50 -2.58 -21.03
CA PHE A 153 -6.56 -1.50 -20.82
C PHE A 153 -7.29 -0.16 -20.92
N HIS A 154 -7.52 0.51 -19.79
CA HIS A 154 -8.05 1.87 -19.81
C HIS A 154 -6.95 2.84 -20.25
N VAL A 155 -7.20 3.55 -21.35
CA VAL A 155 -6.22 4.42 -22.03
C VAL A 155 -6.62 5.91 -22.01
N GLY A 156 -7.74 6.26 -21.36
CA GLY A 156 -8.32 7.60 -21.30
C GLY A 156 -8.02 8.40 -20.03
N LEU A 157 -6.93 8.11 -19.32
CA LEU A 157 -6.59 8.77 -18.05
C LEU A 157 -5.88 10.12 -18.24
N ALA A 158 -5.24 10.31 -19.39
CA ALA A 158 -4.61 11.55 -19.80
C ALA A 158 -4.71 11.71 -21.32
N LYS A 159 -4.63 12.96 -21.79
CA LYS A 159 -4.43 13.23 -23.22
C LYS A 159 -3.00 12.83 -23.60
N GLY A 160 -2.84 12.25 -24.77
CA GLY A 160 -1.53 11.80 -25.24
C GLY A 160 -1.66 10.49 -26.00
N TRP A 161 -0.60 9.70 -25.98
CA TRP A 161 -0.42 8.65 -26.96
C TRP A 161 0.28 7.43 -26.38
N LEU A 162 -0.07 6.25 -26.89
CA LEU A 162 0.62 4.99 -26.60
C LEU A 162 0.74 4.08 -27.82
N GLN A 163 1.74 3.21 -27.77
CA GLN A 163 1.88 1.99 -28.55
C GLN A 163 1.91 0.80 -27.61
N MET A 164 1.34 -0.32 -28.03
CA MET A 164 1.32 -1.56 -27.28
C MET A 164 1.40 -2.75 -28.23
N ASP A 165 2.10 -3.78 -27.78
CA ASP A 165 2.32 -5.03 -28.50
C ASP A 165 2.69 -6.14 -27.51
N ASP A 166 2.89 -7.37 -28.01
CA ASP A 166 3.35 -8.53 -27.24
C ASP A 166 2.52 -8.77 -25.96
N VAL A 167 1.19 -8.68 -26.06
CA VAL A 167 0.34 -8.96 -24.91
C VAL A 167 0.22 -10.46 -24.70
N GLU A 168 0.65 -10.93 -23.56
CA GLU A 168 0.71 -12.34 -23.22
C GLU A 168 0.04 -12.58 -21.86
N ILE A 169 -0.60 -13.74 -21.73
CA ILE A 169 -1.09 -14.23 -20.45
C ILE A 169 -0.51 -15.60 -20.23
N THR A 170 0.14 -15.77 -19.09
CA THR A 170 0.73 -17.03 -18.67
C THR A 170 0.24 -17.38 -17.27
N LYS A 171 0.31 -18.65 -16.91
CA LYS A 171 -0.03 -19.09 -15.56
C LYS A 171 1.01 -18.57 -14.58
N ALA A 172 0.58 -17.89 -13.52
CA ALA A 172 1.49 -17.37 -12.51
C ALA A 172 1.91 -18.50 -11.55
N GLU A 173 3.17 -18.90 -11.62
CA GLU A 173 3.76 -19.85 -10.69
C GLU A 173 4.01 -19.21 -9.31
N GLY A 174 3.99 -20.02 -8.25
CA GLY A 174 4.26 -19.56 -6.87
C GLY A 174 3.12 -18.79 -6.18
N MET A 175 2.16 -18.20 -6.91
CA MET A 175 1.03 -17.48 -6.31
C MET A 175 0.01 -18.39 -5.61
N ASN A 176 -0.04 -19.67 -6.00
CA ASN A 176 -0.83 -20.70 -5.33
C ASN A 176 -0.18 -21.21 -4.03
N ASP A 177 0.99 -20.68 -3.64
CA ASP A 177 1.67 -21.06 -2.41
C ASP A 177 0.91 -20.58 -1.17
N THR A 178 -0.06 -21.41 -0.76
CA THR A 178 -0.78 -21.22 0.51
C THR A 178 0.11 -21.54 1.72
N THR A 179 1.24 -22.23 1.53
CA THR A 179 2.16 -22.59 2.61
C THR A 179 2.81 -21.36 3.23
N TRP A 180 3.02 -20.29 2.44
CA TRP A 180 3.45 -19.02 3.00
C TRP A 180 2.46 -18.57 4.06
N TYR A 181 1.20 -18.33 3.74
CA TYR A 181 0.26 -17.86 4.76
C TYR A 181 0.08 -18.88 5.89
N ALA A 182 0.01 -20.19 5.60
CA ALA A 182 -0.10 -21.23 6.62
C ALA A 182 1.08 -21.23 7.63
N ASN A 183 2.30 -20.94 7.16
CA ASN A 183 3.52 -20.90 7.97
C ASN A 183 3.81 -19.52 8.61
N ASN A 184 2.83 -18.61 8.66
CA ASN A 184 3.03 -17.27 9.21
C ASN A 184 3.59 -17.29 10.64
N ALA A 185 3.16 -18.21 11.50
CA ALA A 185 3.58 -18.28 12.89
C ALA A 185 5.10 -18.56 13.03
N ALA A 186 5.63 -19.51 12.26
CA ALA A 186 7.05 -19.82 12.26
C ALA A 186 7.89 -18.65 11.72
N ARG A 187 7.42 -17.98 10.65
CA ARG A 187 8.10 -16.78 10.14
C ARG A 187 8.06 -15.63 11.14
N ILE A 188 6.93 -15.39 11.80
CA ILE A 188 6.81 -14.35 12.83
C ILE A 188 7.79 -14.64 13.99
N ASP A 189 7.89 -15.90 14.44
CA ASP A 189 8.88 -16.26 15.47
C ASP A 189 10.31 -15.94 15.03
N SER A 190 10.68 -16.32 13.80
CA SER A 190 12.00 -16.05 13.24
C SER A 190 12.29 -14.55 13.08
N LEU A 191 11.34 -13.79 12.53
CA LEU A 191 11.50 -12.38 12.17
C LEU A 191 11.36 -11.42 13.35
N ARG A 192 10.47 -11.74 14.30
CA ARG A 192 9.99 -10.79 15.32
C ARG A 192 10.46 -11.11 16.73
N LYS A 193 11.00 -12.31 16.98
CA LYS A 193 11.65 -12.63 18.26
C LYS A 193 13.16 -12.60 18.15
N LYS A 194 13.80 -12.33 19.29
CA LYS A 194 15.24 -12.37 19.50
C LYS A 194 15.56 -13.20 20.72
N ASP A 195 16.79 -13.70 20.78
CA ASP A 195 17.34 -14.31 21.99
C ASP A 195 17.90 -13.21 22.88
N PHE A 196 17.37 -13.09 24.08
CA PHE A 196 17.77 -12.10 25.08
C PHE A 196 18.63 -12.74 26.15
N THR A 197 19.64 -11.99 26.58
CA THR A 197 20.40 -12.24 27.81
C THR A 197 20.17 -11.05 28.73
N LEU A 198 19.40 -11.26 29.79
CA LEU A 198 19.05 -10.23 30.76
C LEU A 198 19.84 -10.45 32.04
N THR A 199 20.63 -9.45 32.45
CA THR A 199 21.21 -9.41 33.80
C THR A 199 20.15 -8.92 34.78
N LEU A 200 19.96 -9.65 35.88
CA LEU A 200 18.97 -9.32 36.90
C LEU A 200 19.37 -8.04 37.66
N PRO A 201 18.40 -7.17 37.98
CA PRO A 201 18.64 -6.06 38.89
C PRO A 201 19.17 -6.56 40.23
N ASP A 202 19.95 -5.73 40.94
CA ASP A 202 20.55 -6.09 42.23
C ASP A 202 19.52 -6.63 43.25
N SER A 203 18.30 -6.10 43.23
CA SER A 203 17.20 -6.52 44.10
C SER A 203 16.66 -7.93 43.83
N MET A 204 17.10 -8.58 42.75
CA MET A 204 16.66 -9.88 42.27
C MET A 204 17.80 -10.89 42.11
N LYS A 205 19.03 -10.54 42.51
CA LYS A 205 20.18 -11.44 42.44
C LYS A 205 19.97 -12.72 43.24
N GLY A 206 20.57 -13.81 42.77
CA GLY A 206 20.43 -15.14 43.35
C GLY A 206 19.03 -15.77 43.23
N ALA A 207 18.12 -15.20 42.45
CA ALA A 207 16.83 -15.82 42.15
C ALA A 207 17.03 -17.11 41.33
N SER A 208 16.28 -18.18 41.64
CA SER A 208 16.27 -19.40 40.81
C SER A 208 15.35 -19.30 39.61
N ASP A 209 14.20 -18.64 39.79
CA ASP A 209 13.12 -18.53 38.83
C ASP A 209 12.77 -17.07 38.60
N VAL A 210 12.72 -16.68 37.33
CA VAL A 210 12.46 -15.31 36.90
C VAL A 210 11.27 -15.32 35.96
N LYS A 211 10.17 -14.68 36.37
CA LYS A 211 9.02 -14.46 35.51
C LYS A 211 9.26 -13.24 34.63
N VAL A 212 9.12 -13.39 33.32
CA VAL A 212 9.20 -12.29 32.35
C VAL A 212 7.87 -12.16 31.63
N GLU A 213 7.35 -10.95 31.57
CA GLU A 213 6.06 -10.64 30.96
C GLU A 213 6.22 -9.42 30.05
N LEU A 214 6.02 -9.60 28.75
CA LEU A 214 5.98 -8.50 27.79
C LEU A 214 4.76 -7.63 28.11
N VAL A 215 5.02 -6.37 28.49
CA VAL A 215 3.96 -5.39 28.82
C VAL A 215 3.67 -4.45 27.66
N ARG A 216 4.64 -4.24 26.76
CA ARG A 216 4.43 -3.44 25.55
C ARG A 216 5.42 -3.84 24.46
N HIS A 217 4.90 -4.16 23.28
CA HIS A 217 5.72 -4.51 22.12
C HIS A 217 6.55 -3.32 21.63
N ALA A 218 7.76 -3.54 21.12
CA ALA A 218 8.56 -2.49 20.46
C ALA A 218 8.05 -2.20 19.04
N PHE A 219 7.54 -3.23 18.34
CA PHE A 219 6.90 -3.09 17.03
C PHE A 219 5.76 -2.05 17.07
N PRO A 220 5.80 -1.00 16.25
CA PRO A 220 4.74 0.00 16.17
C PRO A 220 3.37 -0.60 15.77
N PHE A 221 2.43 -0.62 16.72
CA PHE A 221 1.02 -0.88 16.45
C PHE A 221 0.18 0.30 16.93
N GLY A 222 -0.57 0.89 16.01
CA GLY A 222 -1.16 2.21 16.22
C GLY A 222 -2.54 2.42 15.62
N THR A 223 -3.02 3.65 15.79
CA THR A 223 -4.29 4.09 15.23
C THR A 223 -4.27 5.58 14.91
N ALA A 224 -5.11 6.02 13.96
CA ALA A 224 -5.49 7.41 13.82
C ALA A 224 -6.26 7.87 15.06
N LEU A 225 -5.78 8.97 15.63
CA LEU A 225 -6.36 9.59 16.81
C LEU A 225 -7.29 10.71 16.36
N ALA A 226 -8.49 10.69 16.92
CA ALA A 226 -9.52 11.71 16.78
C ALA A 226 -9.81 12.27 18.18
N LEU A 227 -8.86 13.03 18.74
CA LEU A 227 -8.95 13.62 20.07
C LEU A 227 -9.78 14.90 20.05
N TYR A 228 -10.61 15.07 21.07
CA TYR A 228 -11.29 16.34 21.35
C TYR A 228 -10.74 16.98 22.62
N PRO A 229 -10.80 18.32 22.74
CA PRO A 229 -10.30 19.05 23.92
C PRO A 229 -11.18 18.88 25.16
N SER A 230 -12.32 18.18 25.05
CA SER A 230 -13.21 17.95 26.19
C SER A 230 -12.56 17.02 27.22
N LYS A 231 -13.06 17.07 28.46
CA LYS A 231 -12.67 16.14 29.54
C LYS A 231 -13.87 15.32 30.01
N ASP A 232 -14.85 15.16 29.13
CA ASP A 232 -16.07 14.40 29.42
C ASP A 232 -15.77 12.89 29.52
N SER A 233 -16.81 12.13 29.87
CA SER A 233 -16.72 10.69 29.98
C SER A 233 -16.43 10.00 28.64
N ILE A 234 -16.83 10.59 27.51
CA ILE A 234 -16.60 10.04 26.17
C ILE A 234 -15.12 10.16 25.81
N GLU A 235 -14.51 11.33 26.01
CA GLU A 235 -13.08 11.53 25.75
C GLU A 235 -12.22 10.70 26.69
N THR A 236 -12.60 10.62 27.97
CA THR A 236 -11.93 9.76 28.95
C THR A 236 -11.99 8.29 28.54
N TRP A 237 -13.16 7.82 28.11
CA TRP A 237 -13.34 6.46 27.58
C TRP A 237 -12.53 6.25 26.30
N TYR A 238 -12.57 7.17 25.33
CA TYR A 238 -11.85 7.07 24.06
C TYR A 238 -10.35 6.89 24.30
N ARG A 239 -9.74 7.73 25.15
CA ARG A 239 -8.31 7.65 25.50
C ARG A 239 -7.96 6.37 26.24
N LYS A 240 -8.83 5.89 27.14
CA LYS A 240 -8.64 4.62 27.84
C LYS A 240 -8.71 3.44 26.88
N THR A 241 -9.69 3.43 25.97
CA THR A 241 -9.85 2.41 24.94
C THR A 241 -8.67 2.42 23.98
N ALA A 242 -8.23 3.57 23.50
CA ALA A 242 -7.05 3.68 22.65
C ALA A 242 -5.79 3.07 23.33
N ASN A 243 -5.58 3.35 24.62
CA ASN A 243 -4.49 2.78 25.43
C ASN A 243 -4.61 1.28 25.72
N LYS A 244 -5.80 0.68 25.56
CA LYS A 244 -5.97 -0.77 25.67
C LYS A 244 -5.35 -1.49 24.47
N TYR A 245 -5.36 -0.88 23.29
CA TYR A 245 -5.03 -1.55 22.03
C TYR A 245 -3.73 -1.09 21.39
N PHE A 246 -3.32 0.17 21.58
CA PHE A 246 -2.31 0.81 20.73
C PHE A 246 -1.19 1.47 21.54
N TRP A 247 -0.06 1.71 20.88
CA TRP A 247 1.09 2.45 21.43
C TRP A 247 1.84 3.27 20.36
N TYR A 248 1.16 3.55 19.26
CA TYR A 248 1.63 4.41 18.18
C TYR A 248 0.46 5.26 17.67
N GLY A 249 0.69 6.54 17.38
CA GLY A 249 -0.37 7.47 16.99
C GLY A 249 -0.07 8.24 15.71
N VAL A 250 -1.14 8.67 15.05
CA VAL A 250 -1.14 9.66 13.97
C VAL A 250 -2.38 10.54 14.18
N PRO A 251 -2.32 11.87 14.00
CA PRO A 251 -3.52 12.68 14.04
C PRO A 251 -4.35 12.37 12.79
N GLU A 252 -5.64 12.09 12.93
CA GLU A 252 -6.49 11.80 11.76
C GLU A 252 -6.53 13.01 10.80
N ASN A 253 -6.63 14.23 11.37
CA ASN A 253 -6.86 15.45 10.59
C ASN A 253 -6.00 16.65 11.01
N GLN A 254 -5.62 16.76 12.29
CA GLN A 254 -5.08 18.00 12.89
C GLN A 254 -3.71 18.44 12.37
N PHE A 255 -3.05 17.63 11.55
CA PHE A 255 -1.80 18.02 10.87
C PHE A 255 -1.96 18.14 9.34
N LYS A 256 -3.16 17.94 8.77
CA LYS A 256 -3.47 18.32 7.38
C LYS A 256 -3.48 19.85 7.28
N TRP A 257 -3.02 20.43 6.17
CA TRP A 257 -2.76 21.88 6.09
C TRP A 257 -3.98 22.75 6.42
N PRO A 258 -5.17 22.52 5.82
CA PRO A 258 -6.34 23.35 6.10
C PRO A 258 -6.81 23.29 7.56
N GLU A 259 -6.54 22.19 8.26
CA GLU A 259 -6.88 22.04 9.68
C GLU A 259 -5.83 22.68 10.59
N TYR A 260 -4.56 22.43 10.29
CA TYR A 260 -3.45 22.91 11.10
C TYR A 260 -3.20 24.41 10.95
N GLU A 261 -3.36 24.96 9.75
CA GLU A 261 -3.20 26.38 9.45
C GLU A 261 -4.32 26.85 8.51
N PRO A 262 -5.57 26.99 8.99
CA PRO A 262 -6.74 27.31 8.15
C PRO A 262 -6.65 28.65 7.41
N LYS A 263 -5.90 29.60 7.97
CA LYS A 263 -5.58 30.90 7.34
C LYS A 263 -4.08 31.13 7.49
N LYS A 264 -3.47 31.75 6.49
CA LYS A 264 -2.03 32.04 6.48
C LYS A 264 -1.60 32.72 7.78
N GLY A 265 -0.65 32.11 8.50
CA GLY A 265 -0.13 32.59 9.77
C GLY A 265 -1.03 32.34 10.99
N LYS A 266 -2.18 31.69 10.84
CA LYS A 266 -3.11 31.33 11.93
C LYS A 266 -3.04 29.83 12.19
N ILE A 267 -1.95 29.41 12.81
CA ILE A 267 -1.63 28.01 13.09
C ILE A 267 -2.31 27.57 14.40
N ARG A 268 -3.00 26.44 14.38
CA ARG A 268 -3.70 25.86 15.53
C ARG A 268 -2.78 24.96 16.37
N ARG A 269 -1.69 25.54 16.88
CA ARG A 269 -0.67 24.79 17.66
C ARG A 269 -1.25 24.12 18.90
N ASP A 270 -2.16 24.78 19.59
CA ASP A 270 -2.74 24.26 20.84
C ASP A 270 -3.61 23.02 20.60
N GLU A 271 -4.26 22.91 19.44
CA GLU A 271 -5.01 21.70 19.06
C GLU A 271 -4.04 20.54 18.80
N PHE A 272 -2.99 20.78 18.00
CA PHE A 272 -1.99 19.75 17.71
C PHE A 272 -1.18 19.34 18.95
N LYS A 273 -0.90 20.29 19.86
CA LYS A 273 -0.21 20.03 21.13
C LYS A 273 -0.91 18.96 21.96
N GLN A 274 -2.24 18.87 21.92
CA GLN A 274 -2.99 17.85 22.67
C GLN A 274 -2.67 16.41 22.22
N TYR A 275 -2.34 16.23 20.94
CA TYR A 275 -1.90 14.94 20.41
C TYR A 275 -0.51 14.59 20.91
N LEU A 276 0.40 15.56 20.84
CA LEU A 276 1.77 15.39 21.30
C LEU A 276 1.83 15.14 22.82
N ASP A 277 1.07 15.88 23.61
CA ASP A 277 0.98 15.69 25.07
C ASP A 277 0.40 14.31 25.41
N TYR A 278 -0.62 13.85 24.65
CA TYR A 278 -1.19 12.52 24.83
C TYR A 278 -0.15 11.43 24.58
N VAL A 279 0.53 11.45 23.44
CA VAL A 279 1.54 10.42 23.13
C VAL A 279 2.74 10.48 24.07
N ASP A 280 3.13 11.67 24.55
CA ASP A 280 4.20 11.83 25.53
C ASP A 280 3.83 11.27 26.91
N ALA A 281 2.56 11.44 27.33
CA ALA A 281 2.06 10.90 28.59
C ALA A 281 2.06 9.37 28.60
N TYR A 282 1.67 8.75 27.49
CA TYR A 282 1.62 7.29 27.35
C TYR A 282 2.88 6.67 26.71
N LYS A 283 3.88 7.50 26.38
CA LYS A 283 5.13 7.09 25.72
C LYS A 283 4.89 6.33 24.42
N TRP A 284 3.95 6.81 23.60
CA TRP A 284 3.64 6.27 22.29
C TRP A 284 4.63 6.81 21.24
N GLY A 285 4.84 6.03 20.17
CA GLY A 285 5.43 6.58 18.95
C GLY A 285 4.43 7.46 18.20
N PHE A 286 4.91 8.34 17.32
CA PHE A 286 4.04 9.30 16.64
C PHE A 286 4.50 9.64 15.23
N ARG A 287 3.54 9.69 14.30
CA ARG A 287 3.67 10.14 12.91
C ARG A 287 2.88 11.42 12.70
N ALA A 288 3.42 12.32 11.90
CA ALA A 288 2.72 13.50 11.41
C ALA A 288 2.15 13.25 10.00
N HIS A 289 0.84 13.50 9.86
CA HIS A 289 0.09 13.33 8.62
C HIS A 289 -0.73 14.60 8.34
N THR A 290 -0.41 15.42 7.34
CA THR A 290 0.68 15.32 6.36
C THR A 290 1.20 16.72 6.02
N LEU A 291 2.45 16.83 5.55
CA LEU A 291 3.02 18.12 5.11
C LEU A 291 2.39 18.63 3.81
N MET A 292 1.96 17.74 2.92
CA MET A 292 1.22 18.13 1.73
C MET A 292 0.29 17.04 1.23
N TRP A 293 -0.95 17.43 0.92
CA TRP A 293 -1.92 16.62 0.21
C TRP A 293 -2.41 17.44 -0.99
N GLY A 294 -2.23 16.91 -2.20
CA GLY A 294 -2.52 17.62 -3.46
C GLY A 294 -3.99 17.66 -3.88
N ILE A 295 -4.87 17.11 -3.05
CA ILE A 295 -6.29 16.84 -3.36
C ILE A 295 -7.09 18.08 -3.78
N GLN A 296 -8.05 17.87 -4.68
CA GLN A 296 -9.11 18.82 -4.99
C GLN A 296 -10.36 18.51 -4.16
N GLY A 297 -10.35 18.94 -2.90
CA GLY A 297 -11.41 18.66 -1.94
C GLY A 297 -10.91 18.89 -0.52
N TYR A 298 -11.74 18.55 0.48
CA TYR A 298 -11.35 18.67 1.90
C TYR A 298 -10.84 20.10 2.27
N GLY A 299 -11.33 21.13 1.56
CA GLY A 299 -10.92 22.52 1.73
C GLY A 299 -9.57 22.91 1.12
N TYR A 300 -8.77 21.98 0.59
CA TYR A 300 -7.48 22.28 -0.04
C TYR A 300 -7.62 23.16 -1.28
N ASP A 301 -8.58 22.86 -2.16
CA ASP A 301 -8.88 23.60 -3.40
C ASP A 301 -9.09 25.11 -3.15
N LYS A 302 -9.67 25.47 -2.01
CA LYS A 302 -9.92 26.87 -1.58
C LYS A 302 -8.80 27.44 -0.69
N HIS A 303 -7.94 26.59 -0.15
CA HIS A 303 -6.91 26.97 0.81
C HIS A 303 -5.81 27.83 0.19
N PHE A 304 -5.20 28.73 0.99
CA PHE A 304 -4.17 29.67 0.50
C PHE A 304 -2.90 28.97 0.01
N SER A 305 -2.64 27.74 0.47
CA SER A 305 -1.50 26.91 0.03
C SER A 305 -1.59 26.53 -1.44
N MET A 306 -2.79 26.47 -2.01
CA MET A 306 -3.05 26.06 -3.40
C MET A 306 -3.18 27.26 -4.37
N LYS A 307 -3.13 28.49 -3.86
CA LYS A 307 -3.34 29.72 -4.66
C LYS A 307 -2.02 30.34 -5.14
N GLY A 308 -2.07 30.98 -6.30
CA GLY A 308 -0.94 31.68 -6.92
C GLY A 308 -0.23 30.87 -8.00
N SER A 309 0.89 31.42 -8.45
CA SER A 309 1.85 30.79 -9.34
C SER A 309 2.52 29.58 -8.69
N CYS A 310 3.11 28.70 -9.49
CA CYS A 310 3.82 27.53 -8.99
C CYS A 310 5.02 27.88 -8.11
N LYS A 311 5.71 28.99 -8.41
CA LYS A 311 6.77 29.53 -7.55
C LYS A 311 6.23 29.92 -6.17
N GLU A 312 5.09 30.59 -6.10
CA GLU A 312 4.48 30.99 -4.83
C GLU A 312 3.96 29.80 -4.02
N ILE A 313 3.36 28.80 -4.68
CA ILE A 313 2.93 27.55 -4.04
C ILE A 313 4.14 26.82 -3.46
N GLY A 314 5.20 26.64 -4.24
CA GLY A 314 6.44 26.03 -3.78
C GLY A 314 7.09 26.78 -2.60
N GLN A 315 7.09 28.12 -2.63
CA GLN A 315 7.58 28.94 -1.52
C GLN A 315 6.75 28.75 -0.25
N LYS A 316 5.41 28.67 -0.35
CA LYS A 316 4.53 28.40 0.79
C LYS A 316 4.79 27.01 1.37
N LEU A 317 4.92 25.99 0.51
CA LEU A 317 5.21 24.62 0.93
C LEU A 317 6.55 24.54 1.65
N LYS A 318 7.60 25.13 1.06
CA LYS A 318 8.92 25.23 1.69
C LYS A 318 8.84 25.92 3.06
N ALA A 319 8.14 27.06 3.15
CA ALA A 319 8.01 27.80 4.40
C ALA A 319 7.28 26.98 5.49
N ARG A 320 6.24 26.22 5.11
CA ARG A 320 5.57 25.28 6.03
C ARG A 320 6.54 24.19 6.50
N ILE A 321 7.20 23.51 5.56
CA ILE A 321 8.14 22.42 5.87
C ILE A 321 9.25 22.91 6.80
N ASP A 322 9.90 24.03 6.46
CA ASP A 322 10.96 24.63 7.28
C ASP A 322 10.47 24.97 8.69
N ARG A 323 9.24 25.50 8.82
CA ARG A 323 8.66 25.87 10.12
C ARG A 323 8.33 24.64 10.95
N ASP A 324 7.53 23.72 10.41
CA ASP A 324 6.91 22.62 11.15
C ASP A 324 7.96 21.58 11.56
N LEU A 325 8.92 21.26 10.69
CA LEU A 325 9.97 20.27 11.02
C LEU A 325 10.98 20.83 12.01
N LYS A 326 11.32 22.13 11.95
CA LYS A 326 12.17 22.76 12.97
C LYS A 326 11.47 22.84 14.32
N GLU A 327 10.17 23.17 14.32
CA GLU A 327 9.37 23.30 15.55
C GLU A 327 9.22 21.95 16.28
N TYR A 328 9.03 20.87 15.54
CA TYR A 328 8.79 19.53 16.10
C TYR A 328 10.00 18.60 16.06
N LYS A 329 11.18 19.14 15.72
CA LYS A 329 12.44 18.41 15.62
C LYS A 329 12.70 17.59 16.88
N GLY A 330 13.01 16.32 16.68
CA GLY A 330 13.29 15.39 17.77
C GLY A 330 12.06 14.83 18.51
N ARG A 331 10.90 15.50 18.43
CA ARG A 331 9.64 15.05 19.05
C ARG A 331 8.81 14.19 18.09
N ILE A 332 8.73 14.58 16.82
CA ILE A 332 8.10 13.78 15.77
C ILE A 332 9.20 13.11 14.96
N LYS A 333 9.05 11.81 14.70
CA LYS A 333 10.09 11.00 14.03
C LYS A 333 9.73 10.58 12.60
N GLU A 334 8.46 10.63 12.26
CA GLU A 334 7.96 10.20 10.95
C GLU A 334 7.00 11.25 10.38
N TYR A 335 7.21 11.60 9.11
CA TYR A 335 6.34 12.51 8.37
C TYR A 335 5.91 11.88 7.06
N ASP A 336 4.61 11.95 6.78
CA ASP A 336 4.12 11.91 5.41
C ASP A 336 4.48 13.25 4.78
N VAL A 337 5.46 13.26 3.87
CA VAL A 337 5.84 14.49 3.15
C VAL A 337 4.81 14.77 2.07
N TRP A 338 4.44 13.73 1.34
CA TRP A 338 3.36 13.73 0.38
C TRP A 338 2.38 12.62 0.71
N ASN A 339 1.10 13.01 0.81
CA ASN A 339 -0.02 12.09 0.77
C ASN A 339 -0.60 12.07 -0.62
N GLU A 340 -0.78 10.88 -1.18
CA GLU A 340 -1.55 10.62 -2.40
C GLU A 340 -1.04 11.36 -3.63
N ALA A 341 0.28 11.45 -3.79
CA ALA A 341 0.90 12.22 -4.85
C ALA A 341 0.40 11.86 -6.26
N PHE A 342 0.28 10.57 -6.57
CA PHE A 342 -0.12 10.13 -7.91
C PHE A 342 -1.63 9.90 -8.06
N HIS A 343 -2.33 9.68 -6.94
CA HIS A 343 -3.79 9.64 -6.92
C HIS A 343 -4.42 11.04 -6.98
N GLU A 344 -3.75 12.03 -6.39
CA GLU A 344 -4.18 13.44 -6.35
C GLU A 344 -3.18 14.35 -7.09
N PRO A 345 -2.98 14.15 -8.42
CA PRO A 345 -1.87 14.74 -9.14
C PRO A 345 -2.06 16.22 -9.49
N PHE A 346 -3.11 16.88 -9.00
CA PHE A 346 -3.48 18.25 -9.40
C PHE A 346 -2.29 19.22 -9.33
N LEU A 347 -1.53 19.19 -8.24
CA LEU A 347 -0.37 20.07 -8.09
C LEU A 347 0.77 19.74 -9.04
N PHE A 348 1.03 18.46 -9.28
CA PHE A 348 2.11 18.05 -10.18
C PHE A 348 1.75 18.34 -11.63
N ASN A 349 0.48 18.16 -12.00
CA ASN A 349 -0.03 18.54 -13.31
C ASN A 349 0.05 20.06 -13.52
N LYS A 350 -0.18 20.85 -12.46
CA LYS A 350 -0.10 22.32 -12.53
C LYS A 350 1.34 22.84 -12.50
N CYS A 351 2.20 22.26 -11.67
CA CYS A 351 3.49 22.85 -11.27
C CYS A 351 4.72 21.99 -11.55
N GLY A 352 4.54 20.81 -12.12
CA GLY A 352 5.60 19.85 -12.39
C GLY A 352 5.90 18.94 -11.20
N TRP A 353 6.47 17.78 -11.51
CA TRP A 353 6.82 16.74 -10.54
C TRP A 353 8.06 17.09 -9.68
N ASP A 354 8.88 18.06 -10.09
CA ASP A 354 10.04 18.54 -9.31
C ASP A 354 9.66 19.07 -7.91
N LEU A 355 8.40 19.49 -7.73
CA LEU A 355 7.88 19.90 -6.43
C LEU A 355 7.87 18.74 -5.43
N LEU A 356 7.66 17.51 -5.91
CA LEU A 356 7.67 16.29 -5.11
C LEU A 356 9.03 16.07 -4.45
N ASP A 357 10.07 16.10 -5.28
CA ASP A 357 11.48 15.94 -4.92
C ASP A 357 11.94 17.09 -4.00
N SER A 358 11.59 18.32 -4.38
CA SER A 358 11.96 19.52 -3.63
C SER A 358 11.45 19.50 -2.19
N ALA A 359 10.21 19.06 -1.96
CA ALA A 359 9.63 18.98 -0.63
C ALA A 359 10.40 17.99 0.28
N HIS A 360 10.80 16.84 -0.24
CA HIS A 360 11.63 15.87 0.51
C HIS A 360 13.01 16.45 0.83
N VAL A 361 13.65 17.12 -0.13
CA VAL A 361 14.95 17.79 0.10
C VAL A 361 14.82 18.89 1.16
N TRP A 362 13.77 19.70 1.13
CA TRP A 362 13.52 20.72 2.15
C TRP A 362 13.25 20.09 3.51
N ALA A 363 12.48 19.00 3.55
CA ALA A 363 12.14 18.32 4.78
C ALA A 363 13.39 17.73 5.47
N HIS A 364 14.23 17.03 4.72
CA HIS A 364 15.47 16.47 5.24
C HIS A 364 16.45 17.55 5.73
N ARG A 365 16.51 18.70 5.06
CA ARG A 365 17.32 19.84 5.52
C ARG A 365 16.79 20.46 6.82
N ALA A 366 15.47 20.48 7.01
CA ALA A 366 14.84 21.04 8.20
C ALA A 366 15.01 20.12 9.42
N ASP A 367 14.85 18.81 9.24
CA ASP A 367 15.15 17.79 10.25
C ASP A 367 15.83 16.56 9.63
N PRO A 368 17.18 16.45 9.70
CA PRO A 368 17.91 15.32 9.16
C PRO A 368 17.63 13.99 9.85
N ASP A 369 17.13 14.01 11.09
CA ASP A 369 16.84 12.81 11.89
C ASP A 369 15.41 12.27 11.66
N ALA A 370 14.58 13.01 10.90
CA ALA A 370 13.22 12.61 10.58
C ALA A 370 13.17 11.59 9.44
N ARG A 371 12.32 10.57 9.58
CA ARG A 371 12.01 9.62 8.52
C ARG A 371 10.91 10.19 7.63
N LEU A 372 11.20 10.30 6.33
CA LEU A 372 10.35 10.93 5.34
C LEU A 372 9.69 9.86 4.48
N PHE A 373 8.37 9.93 4.37
CA PHE A 373 7.55 8.94 3.67
C PHE A 373 6.79 9.56 2.50
N VAL A 374 6.66 8.78 1.43
CA VAL A 374 5.56 8.88 0.45
C VAL A 374 4.45 7.95 0.93
N ASN A 375 3.22 8.43 1.01
CA ASN A 375 2.06 7.67 1.51
C ASN A 375 0.95 7.59 0.45
N GLU A 376 0.53 6.38 0.08
CA GLU A 376 -0.40 6.14 -1.04
C GLU A 376 -1.44 5.06 -0.72
N TYR A 377 -2.66 5.23 -1.26
CA TYR A 377 -3.72 4.23 -1.18
C TYR A 377 -3.69 3.24 -2.33
N GLN A 378 -4.47 2.16 -2.21
CA GLN A 378 -4.64 1.12 -3.24
C GLN A 378 -3.35 0.39 -3.69
N VAL A 379 -2.20 0.70 -3.10
CA VAL A 379 -0.91 0.05 -3.37
C VAL A 379 -1.00 -1.45 -3.10
N VAL A 380 -1.16 -1.82 -1.82
CA VAL A 380 -1.27 -3.21 -1.40
C VAL A 380 -2.71 -3.72 -1.51
N SER A 381 -3.70 -2.85 -1.37
CA SER A 381 -5.11 -3.25 -1.36
C SER A 381 -5.74 -3.39 -2.76
N ALA A 382 -5.19 -2.78 -3.82
CA ALA A 382 -5.79 -2.84 -5.15
C ALA A 382 -4.80 -2.74 -6.34
N GLY A 383 -3.50 -2.99 -6.12
CA GLY A 383 -2.55 -3.20 -7.21
C GLY A 383 -1.87 -1.96 -7.79
N GLU A 384 -1.92 -0.80 -7.12
CA GLU A 384 -1.12 0.39 -7.47
C GLU A 384 0.37 0.25 -7.07
N THR A 385 0.86 -0.99 -6.99
CA THR A 385 2.20 -1.31 -6.47
C THR A 385 3.31 -0.84 -7.40
N GLU A 386 3.22 -1.12 -8.71
CA GLU A 386 4.25 -0.74 -9.68
C GLU A 386 4.36 0.78 -9.80
N ARG A 387 3.23 1.50 -9.78
CA ARG A 387 3.22 2.96 -9.84
C ARG A 387 3.94 3.60 -8.65
N LEU A 388 3.70 3.08 -7.43
CA LEU A 388 4.46 3.54 -6.27
C LEU A 388 5.93 3.11 -6.34
N TYR A 389 6.20 1.88 -6.78
CA TYR A 389 7.56 1.38 -6.95
C TYR A 389 8.37 2.30 -7.86
N ASP A 390 7.88 2.58 -9.06
CA ASP A 390 8.54 3.42 -10.05
C ASP A 390 8.75 4.86 -9.55
N LEU A 391 7.74 5.42 -8.86
CA LEU A 391 7.84 6.76 -8.27
C LEU A 391 9.00 6.81 -7.26
N VAL A 392 9.02 5.88 -6.29
CA VAL A 392 10.03 5.85 -5.24
C VAL A 392 11.39 5.47 -5.80
N LYS A 393 11.47 4.52 -6.73
CA LYS A 393 12.71 4.14 -7.42
C LYS A 393 13.32 5.35 -8.13
N GLY A 394 12.52 6.10 -8.88
CA GLY A 394 12.96 7.31 -9.55
C GLY A 394 13.48 8.38 -8.58
N MET A 395 12.83 8.54 -7.44
CA MET A 395 13.31 9.43 -6.37
C MET A 395 14.66 8.97 -5.81
N LEU A 396 14.83 7.67 -5.53
CA LEU A 396 16.09 7.10 -5.05
C LEU A 396 17.22 7.27 -6.08
N ASP A 397 16.94 7.06 -7.36
CA ASP A 397 17.92 7.26 -8.45
C ASP A 397 18.36 8.72 -8.57
N ARG A 398 17.45 9.66 -8.31
CA ARG A 398 17.74 11.11 -8.20
C ARG A 398 18.31 11.51 -6.83
N LYS A 399 18.58 10.55 -5.93
CA LYS A 399 19.13 10.75 -4.58
C LYS A 399 18.26 11.65 -3.69
N ILE A 400 16.95 11.58 -3.86
CA ILE A 400 15.99 12.29 -3.02
C ILE A 400 15.86 11.55 -1.68
N PRO A 401 15.87 12.26 -0.52
CA PRO A 401 15.83 11.63 0.79
C PRO A 401 14.43 11.06 1.08
N VAL A 402 14.27 9.77 0.81
CA VAL A 402 13.10 8.96 1.18
C VAL A 402 13.57 7.89 2.16
N HIS A 403 12.91 7.78 3.31
CA HIS A 403 13.32 6.90 4.41
C HIS A 403 12.30 5.79 4.72
N GLY A 404 11.20 5.73 3.97
CA GLY A 404 10.21 4.68 4.08
C GLY A 404 9.05 4.86 3.11
N ILE A 405 8.27 3.78 2.96
CA ILE A 405 7.11 3.70 2.07
C ILE A 405 5.86 3.54 2.93
N GLY A 406 4.91 4.47 2.82
CA GLY A 406 3.61 4.40 3.46
C GLY A 406 2.59 3.75 2.52
N VAL A 407 1.98 2.67 2.98
CA VAL A 407 0.87 2.01 2.27
C VAL A 407 -0.38 2.12 3.14
N GLN A 408 -1.36 2.90 2.67
CA GLN A 408 -2.55 3.22 3.48
C GLN A 408 -3.32 1.95 3.85
N CYS A 409 -3.50 1.04 2.88
CA CYS A 409 -4.23 -0.23 3.10
C CYS A 409 -5.70 -0.04 3.46
N HIS A 410 -6.37 0.96 2.88
CA HIS A 410 -7.83 0.97 2.76
C HIS A 410 -8.27 -0.18 1.85
N PHE A 411 -8.80 -1.26 2.43
CA PHE A 411 -9.22 -2.44 1.65
C PHE A 411 -10.61 -2.29 1.05
N GLY A 412 -11.46 -1.44 1.61
CA GLY A 412 -12.84 -1.32 1.15
C GLY A 412 -13.62 -2.62 1.36
N ASP A 413 -14.32 -3.07 0.32
CA ASP A 413 -15.05 -4.34 0.26
C ASP A 413 -14.26 -5.48 -0.39
N ARG A 414 -13.06 -5.20 -0.90
CA ARG A 414 -12.24 -6.14 -1.68
C ARG A 414 -11.95 -7.44 -0.92
N ALA A 415 -11.94 -8.54 -1.65
CA ALA A 415 -11.53 -9.82 -1.10
C ALA A 415 -10.06 -9.76 -0.64
N ILE A 416 -9.76 -10.39 0.49
CA ILE A 416 -8.40 -10.42 1.03
C ILE A 416 -7.69 -11.67 0.50
N ASN A 417 -6.55 -11.44 -0.15
CA ASN A 417 -5.71 -12.49 -0.68
C ASN A 417 -4.27 -12.35 -0.15
N PRO A 418 -3.81 -13.27 0.74
CA PRO A 418 -2.45 -13.25 1.26
C PRO A 418 -1.36 -13.29 0.19
N ALA A 419 -1.60 -13.98 -0.94
CA ALA A 419 -0.62 -14.08 -2.01
C ALA A 419 -0.39 -12.72 -2.68
N PHE A 420 -1.46 -11.96 -2.95
CA PHE A 420 -1.33 -10.59 -3.46
C PHE A 420 -0.71 -9.65 -2.43
N ILE A 421 -1.09 -9.75 -1.16
CA ILE A 421 -0.45 -8.94 -0.10
C ILE A 421 1.05 -9.21 -0.08
N ARG A 422 1.47 -10.48 -0.08
CA ARG A 422 2.87 -10.88 -0.11
C ARG A 422 3.57 -10.33 -1.34
N ALA A 423 3.08 -10.63 -2.55
CA ALA A 423 3.74 -10.25 -3.80
C ALA A 423 3.95 -8.73 -3.90
N ARG A 424 2.94 -7.94 -3.48
CA ARG A 424 3.02 -6.47 -3.50
C ARG A 424 4.03 -5.93 -2.49
N LEU A 425 4.12 -6.54 -1.31
CA LEU A 425 5.12 -6.16 -0.31
C LEU A 425 6.53 -6.60 -0.69
N ASP A 426 6.69 -7.79 -1.26
CA ASP A 426 7.96 -8.32 -1.77
C ASP A 426 8.51 -7.35 -2.84
N ARG A 427 7.65 -6.92 -3.78
CA ARG A 427 8.00 -5.94 -4.81
C ARG A 427 8.47 -4.60 -4.24
N LEU A 428 7.74 -4.02 -3.30
CA LEU A 428 8.15 -2.76 -2.66
C LEU A 428 9.44 -2.92 -1.83
N ALA A 429 9.68 -4.09 -1.25
CA ALA A 429 10.86 -4.37 -0.44
C ALA A 429 12.16 -4.36 -1.24
N GLU A 430 12.11 -4.60 -2.56
CA GLU A 430 13.29 -4.49 -3.45
C GLU A 430 13.90 -3.08 -3.46
N LEU A 431 13.13 -2.05 -3.09
CA LEU A 431 13.63 -0.67 -2.95
C LEU A 431 14.58 -0.50 -1.75
N GLY A 432 14.70 -1.51 -0.88
CA GLY A 432 15.55 -1.47 0.32
C GLY A 432 15.05 -0.50 1.39
N LEU A 433 13.80 -0.02 1.26
CA LEU A 433 13.17 0.88 2.23
C LEU A 433 12.19 0.12 3.13
N PRO A 434 12.07 0.53 4.40
CA PRO A 434 11.06 -0.01 5.29
C PRO A 434 9.65 0.43 4.87
N ILE A 435 8.70 -0.48 4.96
CA ILE A 435 7.30 -0.27 4.63
C ILE A 435 6.49 -0.11 5.92
N LYS A 436 5.57 0.85 5.94
CA LYS A 436 4.63 1.04 7.05
C LYS A 436 3.20 0.98 6.53
N VAL A 437 2.38 0.16 7.17
CA VAL A 437 0.93 0.18 6.97
C VAL A 437 0.38 1.34 7.78
N THR A 438 -0.18 2.35 7.10
CA THR A 438 -0.44 3.67 7.68
C THR A 438 -1.90 3.91 8.05
N GLU A 439 -2.86 3.29 7.35
CA GLU A 439 -4.28 3.64 7.43
C GLU A 439 -5.21 2.42 7.26
N LEU A 440 -4.84 1.28 7.86
CA LEU A 440 -5.57 0.02 7.66
C LEU A 440 -7.01 0.11 8.17
N ASP A 441 -7.96 -0.14 7.27
CA ASP A 441 -9.37 -0.29 7.61
C ASP A 441 -10.14 -1.07 6.52
N PHE A 442 -11.45 -1.16 6.73
CA PHE A 442 -12.40 -1.81 5.85
C PHE A 442 -13.66 -0.95 5.68
N GLY A 443 -14.35 -1.18 4.56
CA GLY A 443 -15.57 -0.47 4.18
C GLY A 443 -15.29 0.71 3.25
N ASP A 444 -16.35 1.19 2.62
CA ASP A 444 -16.30 2.29 1.66
C ASP A 444 -16.82 3.57 2.30
N TRP A 445 -16.21 4.70 1.97
CA TRP A 445 -16.59 6.00 2.53
C TRP A 445 -18.07 6.35 2.28
N GLN A 446 -18.67 5.90 1.16
CA GLN A 446 -20.06 6.24 0.83
C GLN A 446 -21.08 5.30 1.44
N LYS A 447 -20.78 4.00 1.52
CA LYS A 447 -21.77 2.98 1.94
C LYS A 447 -21.42 2.26 3.24
N GLY A 448 -20.27 2.58 3.85
CA GLY A 448 -19.82 1.99 5.10
C GLY A 448 -19.28 0.57 4.94
N LEU A 449 -19.29 -0.16 6.05
CA LEU A 449 -18.91 -1.57 6.09
C LEU A 449 -20.00 -2.46 5.45
N TYR A 450 -19.63 -3.24 4.44
CA TYR A 450 -20.56 -4.06 3.64
C TYR A 450 -20.78 -5.49 4.14
N PHE A 451 -20.02 -5.92 5.12
CA PHE A 451 -20.02 -7.29 5.61
C PHE A 451 -20.10 -7.29 7.14
N GLY A 452 -20.57 -8.40 7.71
CA GLY A 452 -20.77 -8.53 9.15
C GLY A 452 -19.48 -8.43 9.95
N GLU A 453 -19.60 -8.12 11.25
CA GLU A 453 -18.46 -7.92 12.15
C GLU A 453 -17.54 -9.16 12.25
N GLU A 454 -18.07 -10.37 12.07
CA GLU A 454 -17.28 -11.61 12.03
C GLU A 454 -16.40 -11.74 10.77
N GLU A 455 -16.92 -11.32 9.61
CA GLU A 455 -16.12 -11.24 8.39
C GLU A 455 -15.04 -10.16 8.55
N GLN A 456 -15.37 -9.03 9.17
CA GLN A 456 -14.39 -7.99 9.49
C GLN A 456 -13.24 -8.54 10.36
N ALA A 457 -13.56 -9.32 11.40
CA ALA A 457 -12.55 -9.99 12.21
C ALA A 457 -11.69 -10.94 11.37
N ARG A 458 -12.30 -11.83 10.58
CA ARG A 458 -11.53 -12.75 9.72
C ARG A 458 -10.60 -12.02 8.74
N ARG A 459 -11.06 -10.92 8.14
CA ARG A 459 -10.22 -10.10 7.25
C ARG A 459 -9.08 -9.45 8.01
N TYR A 460 -9.33 -8.89 9.20
CA TYR A 460 -8.27 -8.36 10.07
C TYR A 460 -7.22 -9.43 10.43
N GLU A 461 -7.64 -10.66 10.75
CA GLU A 461 -6.69 -11.73 11.06
C GLU A 461 -5.73 -11.99 9.89
N ILE A 462 -6.29 -12.11 8.69
CA ILE A 462 -5.53 -12.40 7.48
C ILE A 462 -4.54 -11.28 7.17
N VAL A 463 -4.99 -10.02 7.15
CA VAL A 463 -4.12 -8.89 6.81
C VAL A 463 -3.04 -8.67 7.88
N LEU A 464 -3.40 -8.73 9.18
CA LEU A 464 -2.44 -8.48 10.27
C LEU A 464 -1.38 -9.57 10.34
N ARG A 465 -1.73 -10.84 10.17
CA ARG A 465 -0.75 -11.94 10.09
C ARG A 465 0.14 -11.80 8.86
N SER A 466 -0.42 -11.44 7.71
CA SER A 466 0.35 -11.22 6.49
C SER A 466 1.38 -10.11 6.68
N PHE A 467 0.95 -8.95 7.19
CA PHE A 467 1.83 -7.81 7.45
C PHE A 467 2.89 -8.11 8.52
N PHE A 468 2.48 -8.68 9.66
CA PHE A 468 3.44 -8.94 10.75
C PHE A 468 4.46 -10.03 10.38
N SER A 469 4.10 -10.95 9.47
CA SER A 469 4.99 -11.99 8.95
C SER A 469 5.90 -11.57 7.78
N HIS A 470 5.82 -10.31 7.34
CA HIS A 470 6.63 -9.79 6.24
C HIS A 470 7.84 -8.97 6.77
N PRO A 471 9.08 -9.25 6.34
CA PRO A 471 10.29 -8.63 6.92
C PRO A 471 10.38 -7.12 6.70
N ALA A 472 9.91 -6.60 5.56
CA ALA A 472 9.98 -5.17 5.26
C ALA A 472 8.96 -4.31 6.04
N ILE A 473 7.96 -4.92 6.70
CA ILE A 473 6.97 -4.17 7.47
C ILE A 473 7.59 -3.76 8.82
N GLU A 474 7.61 -2.46 9.10
CA GLU A 474 8.09 -1.88 10.37
C GLU A 474 6.99 -1.26 11.25
N GLY A 475 5.73 -1.36 10.85
CA GLY A 475 4.62 -0.90 11.68
C GLY A 475 3.27 -1.00 11.01
N ILE A 476 2.22 -1.04 11.82
CA ILE A 476 0.83 -1.14 11.38
C ILE A 476 -0.01 -0.14 12.15
N LEU A 477 -0.74 0.71 11.44
CA LEU A 477 -1.69 1.66 12.00
C LEU A 477 -3.08 1.39 11.43
N LEU A 478 -4.10 1.43 12.29
CA LEU A 478 -5.51 1.43 11.88
C LEU A 478 -5.99 2.86 11.62
N TRP A 479 -6.85 3.12 10.63
CA TRP A 479 -7.37 4.47 10.39
C TRP A 479 -8.60 4.82 11.23
N GLY A 480 -8.39 4.82 12.55
CA GLY A 480 -9.42 4.97 13.56
C GLY A 480 -9.84 3.60 14.11
N PHE A 481 -10.52 3.61 15.26
CA PHE A 481 -10.91 2.38 15.94
C PHE A 481 -12.37 2.37 16.43
N TRP A 482 -13.05 3.52 16.43
CA TRP A 482 -14.40 3.66 16.98
C TRP A 482 -15.36 4.23 15.95
N ASP A 483 -16.50 3.56 15.75
CA ASP A 483 -17.48 3.93 14.71
C ASP A 483 -17.98 5.39 14.79
N ASN A 484 -18.08 5.99 15.98
CA ASN A 484 -18.50 7.41 16.09
C ASN A 484 -17.38 8.42 15.80
N ARG A 485 -16.14 7.96 15.63
CA ARG A 485 -14.96 8.77 15.25
C ARG A 485 -14.15 8.01 14.20
N HIS A 486 -14.83 7.67 13.12
CA HIS A 486 -14.27 6.96 11.98
C HIS A 486 -14.79 7.60 10.69
N TRP A 487 -13.93 7.71 9.69
CA TRP A 487 -14.28 8.30 8.41
C TRP A 487 -15.26 7.39 7.63
N VAL A 488 -15.05 6.07 7.62
CA VAL A 488 -16.00 5.08 7.10
C VAL A 488 -17.07 4.72 8.13
N GLN A 489 -18.35 4.76 7.75
CA GLN A 489 -19.46 4.33 8.60
C GLN A 489 -19.31 2.85 9.02
N ASN A 490 -19.38 2.60 10.32
CA ASN A 490 -19.21 1.27 10.94
C ASN A 490 -17.83 0.60 10.67
N GLY A 491 -16.82 1.36 10.23
CA GLY A 491 -15.49 0.84 9.89
C GLY A 491 -14.59 0.51 11.09
N GLY A 492 -14.90 1.05 12.28
CA GLY A 492 -14.13 0.84 13.49
C GLY A 492 -14.20 -0.60 14.01
N ILE A 493 -13.27 -0.95 14.91
CA ILE A 493 -13.27 -2.24 15.64
C ILE A 493 -14.12 -2.17 16.92
N ILE A 494 -14.49 -0.95 17.34
CA ILE A 494 -15.41 -0.66 18.44
C ILE A 494 -16.69 -0.08 17.85
N ALA A 495 -17.83 -0.66 18.22
CA ALA A 495 -19.15 -0.23 17.79
C ALA A 495 -19.52 1.17 18.32
N SER A 496 -20.53 1.80 17.71
CA SER A 496 -20.99 3.14 18.08
C SER A 496 -21.43 3.25 19.54
N ASP A 497 -21.96 2.18 20.13
CA ASP A 497 -22.36 2.07 21.54
C ASP A 497 -21.18 1.78 22.49
N GLY A 498 -19.96 1.64 21.97
CA GLY A 498 -18.75 1.34 22.73
C GLY A 498 -18.49 -0.16 22.93
N ARG A 499 -19.34 -1.04 22.40
CA ARG A 499 -19.13 -2.50 22.44
C ARG A 499 -17.93 -2.90 21.57
N GLU A 500 -17.14 -3.85 22.06
CA GLU A 500 -16.07 -4.46 21.27
C GLU A 500 -16.66 -5.37 20.19
N LYS A 501 -16.35 -5.11 18.92
CA LYS A 501 -16.67 -6.03 17.83
C LYS A 501 -15.76 -7.28 17.92
N PRO A 502 -16.11 -8.40 17.28
CA PRO A 502 -15.23 -9.55 17.12
C PRO A 502 -13.80 -9.18 16.67
N ALA A 503 -13.65 -8.19 15.78
CA ALA A 503 -12.36 -7.67 15.34
C ALA A 503 -11.51 -7.09 16.48
N ALA A 504 -12.09 -6.34 17.41
CA ALA A 504 -11.36 -5.80 18.56
C ALA A 504 -10.83 -6.92 19.46
N LYS A 505 -11.66 -7.92 19.77
CA LYS A 505 -11.23 -9.07 20.57
C LYS A 505 -10.08 -9.84 19.89
N LEU A 506 -10.21 -10.12 18.61
CA LEU A 506 -9.18 -10.79 17.81
C LEU A 506 -7.86 -10.01 17.86
N ILE A 507 -7.90 -8.71 17.57
CA ILE A 507 -6.70 -7.85 17.54
C ILE A 507 -6.03 -7.81 18.92
N TYR A 508 -6.82 -7.70 19.98
CA TYR A 508 -6.31 -7.76 21.35
C TYR A 508 -5.59 -9.09 21.60
N ASP A 509 -6.22 -10.21 21.24
CA ASP A 509 -5.66 -11.54 21.46
C ASP A 509 -4.39 -11.76 20.63
N LEU A 510 -4.30 -11.22 19.40
CA LEU A 510 -3.08 -11.26 18.59
C LEU A 510 -1.91 -10.60 19.33
N TRP A 511 -2.04 -9.37 19.85
CA TRP A 511 -0.94 -8.68 20.51
C TRP A 511 -0.66 -9.11 21.96
N HIS A 512 -1.70 -9.52 22.70
CA HIS A 512 -1.58 -9.80 24.13
C HIS A 512 -1.53 -11.29 24.49
N LYS A 513 -1.80 -12.19 23.54
CA LYS A 513 -1.76 -13.65 23.76
C LYS A 513 -0.93 -14.42 22.74
N VAL A 514 -0.97 -14.03 21.46
CA VAL A 514 -0.28 -14.76 20.38
C VAL A 514 1.14 -14.18 20.14
N TRP A 515 1.25 -12.88 19.96
CA TRP A 515 2.49 -12.13 19.73
C TRP A 515 3.01 -11.51 21.00
N THR A 516 3.10 -12.33 22.05
CA THR A 516 3.57 -11.93 23.37
C THR A 516 4.68 -12.85 23.88
N THR A 517 5.35 -12.43 24.93
CA THR A 517 6.32 -13.26 25.66
C THR A 517 5.92 -13.26 27.12
N ASN A 518 5.54 -14.44 27.62
CA ASN A 518 5.20 -14.66 29.01
C ASN A 518 5.71 -16.03 29.42
N GLY A 519 6.56 -16.09 30.44
CA GLY A 519 7.10 -17.34 30.93
C GLY A 519 7.93 -17.17 32.18
N THR A 520 8.21 -18.30 32.82
CA THR A 520 9.17 -18.39 33.93
C THR A 520 10.41 -19.09 33.42
N PHE A 521 11.56 -18.46 33.59
CA PHE A 521 12.85 -18.92 33.10
C PHE A 521 13.80 -19.11 34.27
N LYS A 522 14.67 -20.12 34.18
CA LYS A 522 15.72 -20.36 35.18
C LYS A 522 16.82 -19.32 35.02
N ALA A 523 17.31 -18.80 36.14
CA ALA A 523 18.50 -17.96 36.14
C ALA A 523 19.77 -18.83 36.23
N GLU A 524 20.78 -18.47 35.45
CA GLU A 524 22.15 -18.99 35.52
C GLU A 524 23.01 -17.94 36.24
N GLY A 525 23.12 -18.06 37.56
CA GLY A 525 23.64 -16.98 38.40
C GLY A 525 22.68 -15.78 38.41
N ASP A 526 23.17 -14.60 38.04
CA ASP A 526 22.37 -13.37 37.95
C ASP A 526 21.88 -13.07 36.53
N VAL A 527 21.89 -14.07 35.64
CA VAL A 527 21.53 -13.91 34.23
C VAL A 527 20.37 -14.83 33.86
N VAL A 528 19.41 -14.31 33.11
CA VAL A 528 18.32 -15.10 32.52
C VAL A 528 18.37 -14.99 31.00
N LYS A 529 18.28 -16.14 30.32
CA LYS A 529 18.25 -16.23 28.86
C LYS A 529 16.89 -16.71 28.39
N PHE A 530 16.33 -16.06 27.38
CA PHE A 530 15.06 -16.46 26.80
C PHE A 530 14.88 -15.89 25.38
N ARG A 531 14.04 -16.54 24.58
CA ARG A 531 13.63 -16.04 23.28
C ARG A 531 12.29 -15.29 23.40
N GLY A 532 12.23 -14.05 22.94
CA GLY A 532 11.05 -13.21 23.10
C GLY A 532 10.93 -12.07 22.10
N TYR A 533 9.79 -11.40 22.08
CA TYR A 533 9.56 -10.22 21.25
C TYR A 533 10.25 -8.99 21.85
N PRO A 534 10.95 -8.15 21.06
CA PRO A 534 11.45 -6.86 21.56
C PRO A 534 10.34 -5.99 22.15
N GLY A 535 10.62 -5.32 23.26
CA GLY A 535 9.67 -4.46 23.96
C GLY A 535 10.02 -4.20 25.41
N LYS A 536 9.03 -3.67 26.13
CA LYS A 536 9.10 -3.46 27.57
C LYS A 536 8.59 -4.69 28.30
N TYR A 537 9.35 -5.13 29.30
CA TYR A 537 9.09 -6.31 30.09
C TYR A 537 8.91 -5.95 31.56
N LYS A 538 7.91 -6.55 32.21
CA LYS A 538 7.88 -6.68 33.66
C LYS A 538 8.62 -7.96 34.02
N VAL A 539 9.67 -7.83 34.81
CA VAL A 539 10.48 -8.94 35.32
C VAL A 539 10.18 -9.09 36.80
N THR A 540 9.89 -10.30 37.27
CA THR A 540 9.54 -10.59 38.66
C THR A 540 10.34 -11.77 39.18
N ALA A 541 11.03 -11.57 40.30
CA ALA A 541 11.80 -12.59 41.00
C ALA A 541 11.91 -12.21 42.50
N ASN A 542 12.03 -13.21 43.39
CA ASN A 542 12.14 -13.02 44.84
C ASN A 542 11.09 -12.05 45.45
N GLY A 543 9.85 -12.07 44.92
CA GLY A 543 8.77 -11.18 45.36
C GLY A 543 8.93 -9.70 44.97
N LYS A 544 9.91 -9.37 44.13
CA LYS A 544 10.15 -8.02 43.60
C LYS A 544 9.84 -7.96 42.11
N SER A 545 9.50 -6.78 41.60
CA SER A 545 9.31 -6.54 40.16
C SER A 545 10.06 -5.30 39.68
N ALA A 546 10.51 -5.34 38.43
CA ALA A 546 11.16 -4.24 37.73
C ALA A 546 10.68 -4.18 36.28
N VAL A 547 10.77 -3.01 35.66
CA VAL A 547 10.50 -2.85 34.22
C VAL A 547 11.81 -2.65 33.49
N VAL A 548 12.04 -3.43 32.44
CA VAL A 548 13.22 -3.35 31.58
C VAL A 548 12.80 -3.23 30.12
N GLU A 549 13.64 -2.64 29.28
CA GLU A 549 13.41 -2.53 27.83
C GLU A 549 14.45 -3.39 27.10
N LEU A 550 13.98 -4.31 26.25
CA LEU A 550 14.80 -5.23 25.48
C LEU A 550 14.54 -4.96 23.99
N LYS A 551 15.59 -4.77 23.19
CA LYS A 551 15.50 -4.29 21.80
C LYS A 551 15.93 -5.32 20.77
#